data_AF-A0A952L5K8-F1
#
_entry.id   AF-A0A952L5K8-F1
#
_cell.length_a   1.000
_cell.length_b   1.000
_cell.length_c   1.000
_cell.angle_alpha   90.00
_cell.angle_beta   90.00
_cell.angle_gamma   90.00
#
_symmetry.space_group_name_H-M   'P 1'
#
loop_
_entity.id
_entity.type
_entity.pdbx_description
1 polymer ?
#
loop_
_entity_poly.entity_id
_entity_poly.type
_entity_poly.pdbx_seq_one_letter_code
_entity_poly.pdbx_strand_id
1 'polypeptide(L)'
;MKSLLLPLLLLAAAPAFAAPDAPATCPQVAEQLSETLASAKQRIGHDGEVRVEFEVDATGRPQLVALDGTRSYRSPVRIAMETLDCRAGTPQRYVLNIRFAEPRAQAVASAASGTVAQASSPR
;
A
#
# COMPACT_ATOMS: atom_id res chain seq x y z
N MET A 1 55.48 -25.74 -41.23
CA MET A 1 54.51 -26.46 -40.38
C MET A 1 54.75 -25.96 -38.96
N LYS A 2 53.90 -25.18 -38.31
CA LYS A 2 52.52 -25.47 -37.91
C LYS A 2 51.90 -24.14 -37.43
N SER A 3 50.80 -23.72 -38.06
CA SER A 3 50.05 -22.52 -37.68
C SER A 3 49.42 -22.70 -36.30
N LEU A 4 49.53 -21.67 -35.48
CA LEU A 4 48.89 -21.55 -34.18
C LEU A 4 48.07 -20.24 -34.16
N LEU A 5 46.95 -20.32 -33.44
CA LEU A 5 46.07 -19.24 -32.97
C LEU A 5 44.94 -18.84 -33.94
N LEU A 6 43.80 -19.54 -33.84
CA LEU A 6 42.60 -19.13 -33.08
C LEU A 6 41.97 -17.82 -33.59
N PRO A 7 40.84 -17.87 -34.31
CA PRO A 7 40.04 -16.67 -34.51
C PRO A 7 39.30 -16.36 -33.21
N LEU A 8 39.54 -15.16 -32.67
CA LEU A 8 38.75 -14.56 -31.61
C LEU A 8 37.27 -14.56 -32.02
N LEU A 9 36.47 -15.42 -31.38
CA LEU A 9 35.02 -15.33 -31.36
C LEU A 9 34.65 -14.04 -30.60
N LEU A 10 34.36 -12.98 -31.36
CA LEU A 10 33.68 -11.79 -30.87
C LEU A 10 32.28 -12.19 -30.40
N LEU A 11 32.12 -12.47 -29.11
CA LEU A 11 30.81 -12.50 -28.47
C LEU A 11 30.27 -11.07 -28.44
N ALA A 12 29.32 -10.79 -29.32
CA ALA A 12 28.46 -9.62 -29.23
C ALA A 12 27.58 -9.75 -27.97
N ALA A 13 27.88 -8.96 -26.94
CA ALA A 13 26.99 -8.80 -25.79
C ALA A 13 25.73 -8.05 -26.27
N ALA A 14 24.61 -8.76 -26.41
CA ALA A 14 23.32 -8.13 -26.62
C ALA A 14 22.98 -7.27 -25.39
N PRO A 15 22.48 -6.04 -25.56
CA PRO A 15 21.98 -5.26 -24.43
C PRO A 15 20.76 -5.98 -23.87
N ALA A 16 20.86 -6.48 -22.64
CA ALA A 16 19.69 -6.87 -21.86
C ALA A 16 18.92 -5.58 -21.57
N PHE A 17 17.92 -5.28 -22.40
CA PHE A 17 16.92 -4.26 -22.07
C PHE A 17 16.18 -4.76 -20.82
N ALA A 18 16.62 -4.28 -19.66
CA ALA A 18 15.84 -4.40 -18.43
C ALA A 18 14.46 -3.80 -18.71
N ALA A 19 13.42 -4.61 -18.59
CA ALA A 19 12.06 -4.11 -18.61
C ALA A 19 11.95 -2.99 -17.55
N PRO A 20 11.19 -1.92 -17.81
CA PRO A 20 11.02 -0.86 -16.81
C PRO A 20 10.53 -1.48 -15.51
N ASP A 21 11.34 -1.35 -14.46
CA ASP A 21 11.06 -1.91 -13.14
C ASP A 21 9.70 -1.41 -12.66
N ALA A 22 8.77 -2.34 -12.39
CA ALA A 22 7.45 -2.01 -11.87
C ALA A 22 7.57 -1.14 -10.62
N PRO A 23 6.65 -0.18 -10.38
CA PRO A 23 6.69 0.64 -9.18
C PRO A 23 6.58 -0.22 -7.93
N ALA A 24 7.30 0.15 -6.88
CA ALA A 24 7.12 -0.44 -5.55
C ALA A 24 5.69 -0.16 -5.07
N THR A 25 4.96 -1.18 -4.61
CA THR A 25 3.51 -1.10 -4.30
C THR A 25 3.18 -1.75 -2.96
N CYS A 26 2.25 -1.18 -2.22
CA CYS A 26 1.72 -1.73 -0.96
C CYS A 26 0.27 -2.20 -1.18
N PRO A 27 0.03 -3.44 -1.64
CA PRO A 27 -1.26 -3.88 -2.15
C PRO A 27 -2.38 -3.92 -1.09
N GLN A 28 -2.03 -4.02 0.20
CA GLN A 28 -2.98 -4.17 1.32
C GLN A 28 -2.84 -3.06 2.36
N VAL A 29 -2.27 -1.90 1.96
CA VAL A 29 -1.98 -0.81 2.91
C VAL A 29 -3.23 -0.34 3.65
N ALA A 30 -4.38 -0.29 2.99
CA ALA A 30 -5.61 0.18 3.61
C ALA A 30 -6.14 -0.82 4.66
N GLU A 31 -6.19 -2.10 4.31
CA GLU A 31 -6.65 -3.18 5.17
C GLU A 31 -5.71 -3.36 6.38
N GLN A 32 -4.40 -3.47 6.15
CA GLN A 32 -3.41 -3.66 7.21
C GLN A 32 -3.40 -2.50 8.21
N LEU A 33 -3.45 -1.25 7.72
CA LEU A 33 -3.52 -0.09 8.60
C LEU A 33 -4.84 -0.07 9.37
N SER A 34 -5.97 -0.40 8.73
CA SER A 34 -7.27 -0.42 9.39
C SER A 34 -7.31 -1.42 10.55
N GLU A 35 -6.83 -2.64 10.34
CA GLU A 35 -6.75 -3.67 11.37
C GLU A 35 -5.82 -3.26 12.52
N THR A 36 -4.61 -2.81 12.19
CA THR A 36 -3.61 -2.42 13.18
C THR A 36 -4.08 -1.22 14.03
N LEU A 37 -4.74 -0.26 13.39
CA LEU A 37 -5.15 0.99 14.02
C LEU A 37 -6.54 0.93 14.69
N ALA A 38 -7.35 -0.10 14.43
CA ALA A 38 -8.64 -0.28 15.10
C ALA A 38 -8.49 -0.35 16.63
N SER A 39 -7.50 -1.10 17.11
CA SER A 39 -7.20 -1.19 18.55
C SER A 39 -6.79 0.16 19.16
N ALA A 40 -6.10 1.00 18.39
CA ALA A 40 -5.70 2.34 18.82
C ALA A 40 -6.91 3.27 18.95
N LYS A 41 -7.87 3.22 18.02
CA LYS A 41 -9.15 3.96 18.12
C LYS A 41 -9.89 3.58 19.39
N GLN A 42 -10.06 2.28 19.65
CA GLN A 42 -10.77 1.80 20.85
C GLN A 42 -10.14 2.29 22.15
N ARG A 43 -8.80 2.26 22.23
CA ARG A 43 -8.06 2.71 23.42
C ARG A 43 -8.09 4.23 23.62
N ILE A 44 -8.02 5.00 22.54
CA ILE A 44 -7.95 6.46 22.59
C ILE A 44 -9.34 7.08 22.79
N GLY A 45 -10.38 6.49 22.21
CA GLY A 45 -11.79 6.79 22.54
C GLY A 45 -12.39 8.03 21.87
N HIS A 46 -11.62 8.88 21.20
CA HIS A 46 -12.13 10.07 20.49
C HIS A 46 -11.75 10.09 19.02
N ASP A 47 -12.42 10.92 18.23
CA ASP A 47 -12.17 11.02 16.79
C ASP A 47 -10.88 11.79 16.49
N GLY A 48 -10.28 11.54 15.33
CA GLY A 48 -9.05 12.21 14.93
C GLY A 48 -8.70 11.96 13.48
N GLU A 49 -7.71 12.71 13.01
CA GLU A 49 -7.19 12.58 11.67
C GLU A 49 -5.67 12.70 11.68
N VAL A 50 -5.03 11.86 10.88
CA VAL A 50 -3.58 11.84 10.71
C VAL A 50 -3.27 11.82 9.23
N ARG A 51 -2.38 12.72 8.80
CA ARG A 51 -1.79 12.71 7.46
C ARG A 51 -0.41 12.07 7.54
N VAL A 52 -0.20 11.07 6.70
CA VAL A 52 1.05 10.31 6.62
C VAL A 52 1.63 10.51 5.22
N GLU A 53 2.91 10.88 5.16
CA GLU A 53 3.70 10.80 3.94
C GLU A 53 4.82 9.79 4.16
N PHE A 54 4.98 8.86 3.22
CA PHE A 54 6.04 7.86 3.28
C PHE A 54 6.52 7.50 1.88
N GLU A 55 7.74 7.01 1.81
CA GLU A 55 8.35 6.50 0.59
C GLU A 55 8.56 4.99 0.74
N VAL A 56 8.39 4.25 -0.34
CA VAL A 56 8.74 2.84 -0.42
C VAL A 56 9.99 2.77 -1.28
N ASP A 57 11.08 2.28 -0.71
CA ASP A 57 12.34 2.16 -1.43
C ASP A 57 12.35 0.98 -2.40
N ALA A 58 13.47 0.80 -3.10
CA ALA A 58 13.59 -0.24 -4.10
C ALA A 58 13.49 -1.67 -3.55
N THR A 59 13.67 -1.84 -2.24
CA THR A 59 13.56 -3.13 -1.55
C THR A 59 12.16 -3.40 -1.04
N GLY A 60 11.22 -2.46 -1.21
CA GLY A 60 9.87 -2.56 -0.66
C GLY A 60 9.79 -2.11 0.79
N ARG A 61 10.81 -1.44 1.34
CA ARG A 61 10.75 -0.96 2.73
C ARG A 61 10.09 0.42 2.80
N PRO A 62 9.06 0.60 3.64
CA PRO A 62 8.45 1.90 3.87
C PRO A 62 9.34 2.76 4.78
N GLN A 63 9.49 4.03 4.42
CA GLN A 63 10.21 5.04 5.19
C GLN A 63 9.28 6.25 5.42
N LEU A 64 9.03 6.56 6.68
CA LEU A 64 8.19 7.68 7.06
C LEU A 64 8.89 9.00 6.73
N VAL A 65 8.24 9.85 5.94
CA VAL A 65 8.75 11.18 5.57
C VAL A 65 8.12 12.27 6.43
N ALA A 66 6.79 12.24 6.59
CA ALA A 66 6.06 13.22 7.39
C ALA A 66 4.86 12.58 8.10
N LEU A 67 4.52 13.14 9.27
CA LEU A 67 3.41 12.66 10.09
C LEU A 67 2.78 13.80 10.89
N ASP A 68 1.59 14.20 10.47
CA ASP A 68 0.86 15.36 11.00
C ASP A 68 -0.55 14.99 11.45
N GLY A 69 -1.19 15.90 12.20
CA GLY A 69 -2.54 15.70 12.74
C GLY A 69 -2.57 15.33 14.22
N THR A 70 -3.63 14.62 14.64
CA THR A 70 -3.98 14.38 16.05
C THR A 70 -2.85 13.65 16.80
N ARG A 71 -2.27 14.31 17.82
CA ARG A 71 -1.07 13.84 18.53
C ARG A 71 -1.21 12.43 19.11
N SER A 72 -2.37 12.08 19.68
CA SER A 72 -2.62 10.77 20.30
C SER A 72 -2.49 9.60 19.32
N TYR A 73 -2.73 9.84 18.02
CA TYR A 73 -2.68 8.81 16.98
C TYR A 73 -1.32 8.69 16.29
N ARG A 74 -0.40 9.65 16.46
CA ARG A 74 0.90 9.64 15.75
C ARG A 74 1.76 8.42 16.09
N SER A 75 1.85 8.05 17.36
CA SER A 75 2.67 6.89 17.77
C SER A 75 2.10 5.56 17.23
N PRO A 76 0.79 5.25 17.41
CA PRO A 76 0.18 4.08 16.78
C PRO A 76 0.36 4.02 15.26
N VAL A 77 0.21 5.16 14.57
CA VAL A 77 0.40 5.22 13.11
C VAL A 77 1.85 4.92 12.72
N ARG A 78 2.84 5.45 13.43
CA ARG A 78 4.25 5.13 13.15
C ARG A 78 4.53 3.63 13.27
N ILE A 79 4.04 3.00 14.34
CA ILE A 79 4.20 1.56 14.56
C ILE A 79 3.53 0.76 13.43
N ALA A 80 2.32 1.15 13.01
CA ALA A 80 1.62 0.47 11.91
C ALA A 80 2.33 0.62 10.55
N MET A 81 3.02 1.74 10.32
CA MET A 81 3.82 1.95 9.11
C MET A 81 5.02 1.00 9.04
N GLU A 82 5.62 0.65 10.17
CA GLU A 82 6.76 -0.29 10.25
C GLU A 82 6.36 -1.72 9.90
N THR A 83 5.06 -2.05 9.99
CA THR A 83 4.52 -3.39 9.71
C THR A 83 3.95 -3.54 8.30
N LEU A 84 4.04 -2.51 7.45
CA LEU A 84 3.52 -2.59 6.09
C LEU A 84 4.35 -3.56 5.24
N ASP A 85 3.63 -4.38 4.48
CA ASP A 85 4.22 -5.29 3.51
C ASP A 85 4.08 -4.71 2.10
N CYS A 86 5.19 -4.22 1.55
CA CYS A 86 5.24 -3.63 0.22
C CYS A 86 6.17 -4.43 -0.69
N ARG A 87 5.78 -4.52 -1.96
CA ARG A 87 6.58 -5.16 -3.00
C ARG A 87 7.68 -4.22 -3.46
N ALA A 88 8.88 -4.78 -3.60
CA ALA A 88 10.03 -4.14 -4.22
C ALA A 88 9.74 -3.68 -5.65
N GLY A 89 10.44 -2.65 -6.10
CA GLY A 89 10.22 -2.02 -7.41
C GLY A 89 10.90 -0.65 -7.52
N THR A 90 10.51 0.16 -8.50
CA THR A 90 10.97 1.56 -8.57
C THR A 90 10.46 2.33 -7.34
N PRO A 91 11.30 3.10 -6.61
CA PRO A 91 10.87 3.83 -5.42
C PRO A 91 9.64 4.71 -5.67
N GLN A 92 8.72 4.72 -4.72
CA GLN A 92 7.46 5.45 -4.84
C GLN A 92 7.11 6.21 -3.56
N ARG A 93 6.48 7.37 -3.72
CA ARG A 93 6.00 8.19 -2.60
C ARG A 93 4.49 8.12 -2.48
N TYR A 94 4.02 7.97 -1.25
CA TYR A 94 2.62 7.82 -0.89
C TYR A 94 2.20 8.87 0.12
N VAL A 95 0.94 9.32 0.00
CA VAL A 95 0.29 10.21 0.95
C VAL A 95 -1.04 9.61 1.33
N LEU A 96 -1.25 9.38 2.64
CA LEU A 96 -2.48 8.82 3.20
C LEU A 96 -3.09 9.81 4.19
N ASN A 97 -4.41 9.95 4.14
CA ASN A 97 -5.20 10.62 5.17
C ASN A 97 -6.00 9.56 5.93
N ILE A 98 -5.63 9.32 7.17
CA ILE A 98 -6.23 8.30 8.03
C ILE A 98 -7.23 8.99 8.96
N ARG A 99 -8.49 8.60 8.86
CA ARG A 99 -9.57 9.12 9.72
C ARG A 99 -9.98 8.08 10.75
N PHE A 100 -9.88 8.46 12.00
CA PHE A 100 -10.35 7.71 13.16
C PHE A 100 -11.72 8.25 13.53
N ALA A 101 -12.78 7.54 13.14
CA ALA A 101 -14.16 7.92 13.42
C ALA A 101 -15.00 6.66 13.65
N GLU A 102 -16.14 6.82 14.34
CA GLU A 102 -17.12 5.74 14.40
C GLU A 102 -17.61 5.38 12.99
N PRO A 103 -17.73 4.08 12.65
CA PRO A 103 -18.27 3.66 11.36
C PRO A 103 -19.69 4.22 11.23
N ARG A 104 -19.91 5.14 10.29
CA ARG A 104 -21.28 5.55 9.96
C ARG A 104 -21.98 4.34 9.34
N ALA A 105 -23.07 3.89 9.95
CA ALA A 105 -23.89 2.75 9.53
C ALA A 105 -24.59 2.92 8.15
N GLN A 106 -24.08 3.78 7.26
CA GLN A 106 -24.72 4.14 6.00
C GLN A 106 -24.50 3.12 4.87
N ALA A 107 -23.59 2.14 5.03
CA ALA A 107 -23.30 1.15 3.99
C ALA A 107 -24.26 -0.06 3.97
N VAL A 108 -24.94 -0.38 5.09
CA VAL A 108 -25.83 -1.55 5.17
C VAL A 108 -27.24 -1.29 4.60
N ALA A 109 -27.71 -0.05 4.60
CA ALA A 109 -29.04 0.29 4.08
C ALA A 109 -29.14 0.19 2.54
N SER A 110 -28.06 0.49 1.81
CA SER A 110 -28.04 0.40 0.35
C SER A 110 -27.98 -1.05 -0.17
N ALA A 111 -27.36 -1.97 0.60
CA ALA A 111 -27.37 -3.40 0.26
C ALA A 111 -28.74 -4.06 0.53
N ALA A 112 -29.43 -3.66 1.61
CA ALA A 112 -30.76 -4.18 1.94
C ALA A 112 -31.87 -3.68 1.00
N SER A 113 -31.69 -2.49 0.39
CA SER A 113 -32.69 -1.91 -0.52
C SER A 113 -32.69 -2.55 -1.91
N GLY A 114 -31.62 -3.26 -2.30
CA GLY A 114 -31.54 -3.95 -3.59
C GLY A 114 -32.34 -5.25 -3.65
N THR A 115 -32.56 -5.93 -2.52
CA THR A 115 -33.18 -7.26 -2.48
C THR A 115 -34.70 -7.22 -2.41
N VAL A 116 -35.31 -6.11 -1.97
CA VAL A 116 -36.77 -6.00 -1.85
C VAL A 116 -37.45 -5.66 -3.19
N ALA A 117 -36.73 -5.05 -4.15
CA ALA A 117 -37.32 -4.60 -5.41
C ALA A 117 -37.61 -5.72 -6.44
N GLN A 118 -37.14 -6.96 -6.23
CA GLN A 118 -37.33 -8.08 -7.18
C GLN A 118 -38.46 -9.06 -6.80
N ALA A 119 -39.12 -8.91 -5.65
CA ALA A 119 -40.08 -9.91 -5.15
C ALA A 119 -41.55 -9.61 -5.47
N SER A 120 -41.87 -8.66 -6.36
CA SER A 120 -43.25 -8.24 -6.63
C SER A 120 -43.61 -8.31 -8.12
N SER A 121 -43.74 -9.53 -8.66
CA SER A 121 -44.43 -9.74 -9.94
C SER A 121 -45.57 -10.75 -9.74
N PRO A 122 -46.83 -10.29 -9.64
CA PRO A 122 -47.98 -11.17 -9.50
C PRO A 122 -48.37 -11.77 -10.86
N ARG A 123 -48.91 -12.99 -10.84
CA ARG A 123 -49.62 -13.59 -11.96
C ARG A 123 -51.01 -14.00 -11.50
#